data_AF-E3I8R8-F1
#
_entry.id   AF-E3I8R8-F1
#
_cell.length_a   1.000
_cell.length_b   1.000
_cell.length_c   1.000
_cell.angle_alpha   90.00
_cell.angle_beta   90.00
_cell.angle_gamma   90.00
#
_symmetry.space_group_name_H-M   'P 1'
#
loop_
_entity.id
_entity.type
_entity.pdbx_description
1 polymer ?
#
loop_
_entity_poly.entity_id
_entity_poly.type
_entity_poly.pdbx_seq_one_letter_code
_entity_poly.pdbx_strand_id
1 'polypeptide(L)'
;MAHQIPFEPRDRTRPLKTFVSPKERVAIETRAQAAGLSVSAYLRAAALGARLTSVHDQKAILALLQVNADQGRLGGLLKLWLVSRAGVGAGPGEVRRLLHDIETVQIQLRALIDRL
;
A
#
# COMPACT_ATOMS: atom_id res chain seq x y z
N MET A 1 0.30 -9.96 -24.34
CA MET A 1 0.94 -8.62 -24.47
C MET A 1 -0.09 -7.58 -24.09
N ALA A 2 0.11 -6.86 -22.98
CA ALA A 2 -0.81 -5.80 -22.59
C ALA A 2 -0.67 -4.64 -23.58
N HIS A 3 -1.73 -4.35 -24.33
CA HIS A 3 -1.76 -3.25 -25.27
C HIS A 3 -1.75 -1.94 -24.45
N GLN A 4 -0.60 -1.27 -24.40
CA GLN A 4 -0.46 -0.05 -23.60
C GLN A 4 -1.11 1.11 -24.37
N ILE A 5 -2.28 1.55 -23.91
CA ILE A 5 -3.00 2.66 -24.51
C ILE A 5 -2.16 3.94 -24.33
N PRO A 6 -1.84 4.67 -25.41
CA PRO A 6 -1.09 5.92 -25.31
C PRO A 6 -1.85 6.97 -24.49
N PHE A 7 -1.10 7.85 -23.82
CA PHE A 7 -1.71 8.92 -23.05
C PHE A 7 -2.31 9.97 -24.00
N GLU A 8 -3.64 10.10 -23.97
CA GLU A 8 -4.38 11.15 -24.66
C GLU A 8 -5.29 11.92 -23.68
N PRO A 9 -5.54 13.23 -23.93
CA PRO A 9 -6.51 13.98 -23.16
C PRO A 9 -7.89 13.33 -23.19
N ARG A 10 -8.57 13.31 -22.06
CA ARG A 10 -9.91 12.69 -21.96
C ARG A 10 -10.91 13.45 -22.82
N ASP A 11 -11.54 12.75 -23.75
CA ASP A 11 -12.72 13.26 -24.47
C ASP A 11 -13.88 13.43 -23.47
N ARG A 12 -14.32 14.69 -23.29
CA ARG A 12 -15.43 15.06 -22.41
C ARG A 12 -16.74 15.29 -23.15
N THR A 13 -16.73 15.24 -24.48
CA THR A 13 -17.92 15.50 -25.31
C THR A 13 -18.62 14.20 -25.72
N ARG A 14 -17.91 13.07 -25.71
CA ARG A 14 -18.45 11.74 -26.08
C ARG A 14 -18.32 10.72 -24.93
N PRO A 15 -19.16 10.79 -23.88
CA PRO A 15 -19.12 9.83 -22.78
C PRO A 15 -19.69 8.47 -23.19
N LEU A 16 -19.17 7.40 -22.59
CA LEU A 16 -19.80 6.07 -22.66
C LEU A 16 -21.08 6.05 -21.82
N LYS A 17 -22.20 5.68 -22.44
CA LYS A 17 -23.49 5.53 -21.74
C LYS A 17 -23.61 4.10 -21.21
N THR A 18 -23.99 3.97 -19.95
CA THR A 18 -24.30 2.68 -19.31
C THR A 18 -25.69 2.75 -18.71
N PHE A 19 -26.56 1.83 -19.09
CA PHE A 19 -27.88 1.69 -18.49
C PHE A 19 -27.77 0.85 -17.22
N VAL A 20 -28.31 1.36 -16.12
CA VAL A 20 -28.27 0.70 -14.81
C VAL A 20 -29.61 0.88 -14.11
N SER A 21 -30.04 -0.16 -13.40
CA SER A 21 -31.15 -0.08 -12.46
C SER A 21 -30.79 0.81 -11.26
N PRO A 22 -31.78 1.25 -10.46
CA PRO A 22 -31.52 2.02 -9.24
C PRO A 22 -30.60 1.29 -8.25
N LYS A 23 -30.76 -0.04 -8.12
CA LYS A 23 -29.92 -0.87 -7.23
C LYS A 23 -28.47 -0.92 -7.71
N GLU A 24 -28.27 -1.12 -9.01
CA GLU A 24 -26.91 -1.12 -9.60
C GLU A 24 -26.24 0.23 -9.46
N ARG A 25 -26.98 1.33 -9.62
CA ARG A 25 -26.45 2.69 -9.41
C ARG A 25 -25.90 2.88 -8.01
N VAL A 26 -26.70 2.55 -6.99
CA VAL A 26 -26.28 2.66 -5.58
C VAL A 26 -25.05 1.79 -5.32
N ALA A 27 -25.02 0.56 -5.85
CA ALA A 27 -23.88 -0.34 -5.69
C ALA A 27 -22.60 0.22 -6.34
N ILE A 28 -22.71 0.78 -7.55
CA ILE A 28 -21.57 1.39 -8.26
C ILE A 28 -21.06 2.63 -7.53
N GLU A 29 -21.96 3.50 -7.08
CA GLU A 29 -21.61 4.71 -6.32
C GLU A 29 -20.90 4.36 -5.01
N THR A 30 -21.43 3.37 -4.28
CA THR A 30 -20.83 2.89 -3.03
C THR A 30 -19.42 2.33 -3.27
N ARG A 31 -19.23 1.52 -4.33
CA ARG A 31 -17.90 0.97 -4.65
C ARG A 31 -16.93 2.05 -5.13
N ALA A 32 -17.40 3.01 -5.91
CA ALA A 32 -16.58 4.15 -6.33
C ALA A 32 -16.12 4.98 -5.12
N GLN A 33 -17.02 5.25 -4.17
CA GLN A 33 -16.71 5.93 -2.92
C GLN A 33 -15.71 5.12 -2.08
N ALA A 34 -15.91 3.81 -1.93
CA ALA A 34 -15.01 2.93 -1.20
C ALA A 34 -13.59 2.89 -1.82
N ALA A 35 -13.49 3.04 -3.14
CA ALA A 35 -12.22 3.14 -3.87
C ALA A 35 -11.64 4.58 -3.92
N GLY A 36 -12.36 5.58 -3.39
CA GLY A 36 -11.91 6.99 -3.42
C GLY A 36 -11.92 7.60 -4.83
N LEU A 37 -12.74 7.07 -5.73
CA LEU A 37 -12.82 7.49 -7.13
C LEU A 37 -14.18 8.11 -7.44
N SER A 38 -14.23 8.98 -8.44
CA SER A 38 -15.51 9.33 -9.05
C SER A 38 -16.12 8.11 -9.74
N VAL A 39 -17.45 8.07 -9.90
CA VAL A 39 -18.14 6.97 -10.59
C VAL A 39 -17.55 6.70 -11.98
N SER A 40 -17.28 7.75 -12.77
CA SER A 40 -16.69 7.61 -14.10
C SER A 40 -15.25 7.10 -14.07
N ALA A 41 -14.44 7.52 -13.10
CA ALA A 41 -13.08 7.02 -12.93
C ALA A 41 -13.08 5.55 -12.49
N TYR A 42 -13.97 5.18 -11.57
CA TYR A 42 -14.17 3.82 -11.09
C TYR A 42 -14.59 2.88 -12.22
N LEU A 43 -15.64 3.22 -12.99
CA LEU A 43 -16.12 2.40 -14.09
C LEU A 43 -15.07 2.22 -15.19
N ARG A 44 -14.33 3.29 -15.52
CA ARG A 44 -13.22 3.23 -16.47
C ARG A 44 -12.11 2.30 -15.98
N ALA A 45 -11.69 2.45 -14.72
CA ALA A 45 -10.66 1.62 -14.12
C ALA A 45 -11.08 0.15 -14.09
N ALA A 46 -12.32 -0.14 -13.70
CA ALA A 46 -12.90 -1.49 -13.75
C ALA A 46 -12.89 -2.07 -15.17
N ALA A 47 -13.36 -1.29 -16.16
CA ALA A 47 -13.43 -1.73 -17.55
C ALA A 47 -12.05 -1.96 -18.21
N LEU A 48 -11.03 -1.23 -17.77
CA LEU A 48 -9.65 -1.39 -18.23
C LEU A 48 -8.85 -2.43 -17.42
N GLY A 49 -9.50 -3.15 -16.48
CA GLY A 49 -8.87 -4.18 -15.66
C GLY A 49 -7.87 -3.64 -14.63
N ALA A 50 -7.96 -2.37 -14.26
CA ALA A 50 -7.11 -1.81 -13.21
C ALA A 50 -7.48 -2.41 -11.85
N ARG A 51 -6.46 -2.66 -11.01
CA ARG A 51 -6.69 -3.10 -9.63
C ARG A 51 -7.33 -1.95 -8.84
N LEU A 52 -8.53 -2.19 -8.34
CA LEU A 52 -9.28 -1.24 -7.52
C LEU A 52 -9.07 -1.59 -6.05
N THR A 53 -8.23 -0.82 -5.36
CA THR A 53 -8.02 -0.93 -3.91
C THR A 53 -8.96 0.02 -3.16
N SER A 54 -9.46 -0.39 -1.99
CA SER A 54 -10.27 0.50 -1.18
C SER A 54 -9.41 1.56 -0.49
N VAL A 55 -10.01 2.69 -0.12
CA VAL A 55 -9.36 3.74 0.70
C VAL A 55 -8.91 3.19 2.05
N HIS A 56 -9.62 2.22 2.61
CA HIS A 56 -9.24 1.57 3.87
C HIS A 56 -7.98 0.74 3.69
N ASP A 57 -7.87 0.00 2.59
CA ASP A 57 -6.67 -0.78 2.26
C ASP A 57 -5.47 0.15 2.07
N GLN A 58 -5.64 1.27 1.37
CA GLN A 58 -4.59 2.28 1.19
C GLN A 58 -4.09 2.84 2.52
N LYS A 59 -5.00 3.18 3.44
CA LYS A 59 -4.63 3.66 4.78
C LYS A 59 -3.90 2.59 5.59
N ALA A 60 -4.37 1.34 5.53
CA ALA A 60 -3.72 0.23 6.22
C ALA A 60 -2.29 -0.01 5.68
N ILE A 61 -2.12 0.01 4.36
CA ILE A 61 -0.80 -0.10 3.71
C ILE A 61 0.13 1.02 4.18
N LEU A 62 -0.34 2.27 4.20
CA LEU A 62 0.46 3.41 4.67
C LEU A 62 0.87 3.26 6.15
N ALA A 63 -0.04 2.81 7.00
CA ALA A 63 0.28 2.56 8.41
C ALA A 63 1.34 1.46 8.56
N LEU A 64 1.26 0.38 7.79
CA LEU A 64 2.24 -0.70 7.81
C LEU A 64 3.62 -0.24 7.28
N LEU A 65 3.65 0.62 6.25
CA LEU A 65 4.89 1.23 5.77
C LEU A 65 5.54 2.11 6.85
N GLN A 66 4.74 2.87 7.61
CA GLN A 66 5.25 3.69 8.71
C GLN A 66 5.88 2.83 9.81
N VAL A 67 5.21 1.74 10.23
CA VAL A 67 5.74 0.80 11.22
C VAL A 67 7.08 0.22 10.77
N ASN A 68 7.20 -0.16 9.49
CA ASN A 68 8.45 -0.67 8.92
C ASN A 68 9.58 0.38 8.98
N ALA A 69 9.28 1.64 8.63
CA ALA A 69 10.26 2.73 8.72
C ALA A 69 10.73 2.98 10.16
N ASP A 70 9.82 2.97 11.14
CA ASP A 70 10.16 3.14 12.55
C ASP A 70 11.04 2.00 13.08
N GLN A 71 10.78 0.76 12.66
CA GLN A 71 11.65 -0.39 12.97
C GLN A 71 13.06 -0.21 12.41
N GLY A 72 13.20 0.33 11.19
CA GLY A 72 14.51 0.59 10.60
C GLY A 72 15.31 1.62 11.40
N ARG A 73 14.63 2.68 11.88
CA ARG A 73 15.22 3.68 12.76
C ARG A 73 15.65 3.08 14.11
N LEU A 74 14.82 2.23 14.72
CA LEU A 74 15.16 1.55 15.98
C LEU A 74 16.39 0.65 15.82
N GLY A 75 16.49 -0.12 14.74
CA GLY A 75 17.67 -0.94 14.44
C GLY A 75 18.94 -0.09 14.28
N GLY A 76 18.84 1.06 13.61
CA GLY A 76 19.95 2.02 13.49
C GLY A 76 20.41 2.59 14.84
N LEU A 77 19.47 3.00 15.70
CA LEU A 77 19.76 3.50 17.04
C LEU A 77 20.41 2.43 17.93
N LEU A 78 19.95 1.18 17.83
CA LEU A 78 20.52 0.05 18.55
C LEU A 78 21.96 -0.23 18.11
N LYS A 79 22.21 -0.19 16.79
CA LYS A 79 23.57 -0.31 16.24
C LYS A 79 24.49 0.82 16.72
N LEU A 80 24.00 2.06 16.74
CA LEU A 80 24.75 3.21 17.26
C LEU A 80 25.08 3.02 18.74
N TRP A 81 24.09 2.65 19.56
CA TRP A 81 24.29 2.43 20.99
C TRP A 81 25.34 1.35 21.28
N LEU A 82 25.32 0.23 20.54
CA LEU A 82 26.33 -0.82 20.63
C LEU A 82 27.76 -0.31 20.38
N VAL A 83 27.92 0.52 19.35
CA VAL A 83 29.23 1.10 19.00
C VAL A 83 29.67 2.10 20.07
N SER A 84 28.74 2.90 20.60
CA SER A 84 29.04 3.94 21.59
C SER A 84 29.26 3.42 23.02
N ARG A 85 28.74 2.22 23.36
CA ARG A 85 28.84 1.62 24.71
C ARG A 85 29.31 0.16 24.67
N ALA A 86 30.39 -0.10 23.94
CA ALA A 86 30.99 -1.42 23.85
C ALA A 86 31.27 -2.01 25.25
N GLY A 87 30.65 -3.15 25.56
CA GLY A 87 30.86 -3.88 26.82
C GLY A 87 29.93 -3.51 27.98
N VAL A 88 28.94 -2.61 27.79
CA VAL A 88 27.95 -2.25 28.82
C VAL A 88 26.54 -2.62 28.35
N GLY A 89 25.87 -3.53 29.08
CA GLY A 89 24.51 -3.99 28.77
C GLY A 89 24.46 -5.34 28.04
N ALA A 90 23.49 -5.53 27.14
CA ALA A 90 23.25 -6.81 26.45
C ALA A 90 24.45 -7.26 25.60
N GLY A 91 24.68 -8.58 25.54
CA GLY A 91 25.84 -9.14 24.84
C GLY A 91 25.77 -8.93 23.32
N PRO A 92 26.90 -8.81 22.59
CA PRO A 92 26.91 -8.59 21.15
C PRO A 92 26.13 -9.64 20.34
N GLY A 93 26.05 -10.88 20.84
CA GLY A 93 25.27 -11.96 20.23
C GLY A 93 23.76 -11.76 20.35
N GLU A 94 23.27 -11.33 21.51
CA GLU A 94 21.84 -11.06 21.73
C GLU A 94 21.36 -9.88 20.89
N VAL A 95 22.19 -8.84 20.77
CA VAL A 95 21.81 -7.67 19.97
C VAL A 95 21.84 -7.98 18.47
N ARG A 96 22.80 -8.79 17.99
CA ARG A 96 22.78 -9.28 16.60
C ARG A 96 21.54 -10.13 16.31
N ARG A 97 21.13 -10.98 17.24
CA ARG A 97 19.90 -11.79 17.11
C ARG A 97 18.67 -10.88 17.04
N LEU A 98 18.55 -9.90 17.92
CA LEU A 98 17.44 -8.95 17.90
C LEU A 98 17.39 -8.13 16.60
N LEU A 99 18.53 -7.67 16.08
CA LEU A 99 18.58 -6.98 14.79
C LEU A 99 18.10 -7.87 13.64
N HIS A 100 18.53 -9.13 13.62
CA HIS A 100 18.08 -10.12 12.64
C HIS A 100 16.56 -10.38 12.74
N ASP A 101 16.02 -10.44 13.96
CA ASP A 101 14.58 -10.65 14.18
C ASP A 101 13.78 -9.43 13.68
N ILE A 102 14.29 -8.21 13.90
CA ILE A 102 13.70 -6.97 13.35
C ILE A 102 13.71 -7.01 11.82
N GLU A 103 14.85 -7.31 11.20
CA GLU A 103 14.97 -7.42 9.74
C GLU A 103 14.02 -8.49 9.17
N THR A 104 13.86 -9.62 9.86
CA THR A 104 12.93 -10.68 9.48
C THR A 104 11.48 -10.19 9.48
N VAL A 105 11.06 -9.48 10.55
CA VAL A 105 9.70 -8.92 10.64
C VAL A 105 9.47 -7.85 9.57
N GLN A 106 10.47 -7.03 9.24
CA GLN A 106 10.38 -6.03 8.16
C GLN A 106 10.16 -6.68 6.80
N ILE A 107 10.87 -7.78 6.50
CA ILE A 107 10.70 -8.55 5.27
C ILE A 107 9.28 -9.11 5.18
N GLN A 108 8.76 -9.69 6.27
CA GLN A 108 7.40 -10.21 6.32
C GLN A 108 6.35 -9.11 6.11
N LEU A 109 6.52 -7.95 6.76
CA LEU A 109 5.63 -6.80 6.59
C LEU A 109 5.64 -6.29 5.15
N ARG A 110 6.82 -6.17 4.51
CA ARG A 110 6.93 -5.77 3.11
C ARG A 110 6.21 -6.77 2.19
N ALA A 111 6.41 -8.06 2.39
CA ALA A 111 5.77 -9.10 1.59
C ALA A 111 4.24 -9.10 1.74
N LEU A 112 3.71 -8.77 2.91
CA LEU A 112 2.27 -8.61 3.12
C LEU A 112 1.73 -7.38 2.40
N ILE A 113 2.46 -6.25 2.46
CA ILE A 113 2.10 -5.03 1.73
C ILE A 113 2.06 -5.28 0.21
N ASP A 114 3.02 -6.00 -0.35
CA ASP A 114 3.12 -6.26 -1.80
C ASP A 114 1.99 -7.17 -2.33
N ARG A 115 1.32 -7.93 -1.44
CA ARG A 115 0.20 -8.82 -1.80
C ARG A 115 -1.16 -8.13 -1.80
N LEU A 116 -1.29 -7.00 -1.08
CA LEU A 116 -2.50 -6.16 -1.05
C LEU A 116 -2.65 -5.39 -2.36
#